data_AF-A0A447TI80-F1
#
_entry.id   AF-A0A447TI80-F1
#
_cell.length_a   1.000
_cell.length_b   1.000
_cell.length_c   1.000
_cell.angle_alpha   90.00
_cell.angle_beta   90.00
_cell.angle_gamma   90.00
#
_symmetry.space_group_name_H-M   'P 1'
#
loop_
_entity.id
_entity.type
_entity.pdbx_description
1 polymer ?
#
loop_
_entity_poly.entity_id
_entity_poly.type
_entity_poly.pdbx_seq_one_letter_code
_entity_poly.pdbx_strand_id
1 'polypeptide(L)'
;MVAVVTTLLKLLPLAAVTFIGFFHFQPENLAFNPHGKPLLSSLSATMALTLWAFLGLESASVPAGDVVEPEKTIPRATVIGTLLATVLYILSTVSLMGLMPADTLAASQAPFADAARLMWGDWGYWLVGFGAVVSCFGALNGWSLMQAHVPAAAAKDGLFPSRFDQRNAAGVPIFGLVLSSALVTILMAMKYAGGDSGVKIFEFIILLATATTLLPYAFCSMALIAIMLMRGKAFTAKDYIAPGFFAGIGFVYSLWALYGSGADIVMWGMLLLLMGLPIYVWQLKERYAAD
;
A
#
# COMPACT_ATOMS: atom_id res chain seq x y z
N MET A 1 19.89 -6.39 -11.33
CA MET A 1 19.49 -6.49 -12.75
C MET A 1 18.05 -6.98 -12.91
N VAL A 2 17.63 -8.09 -12.27
CA VAL A 2 16.25 -8.62 -12.34
C VAL A 2 15.19 -7.61 -11.90
N ALA A 3 15.37 -6.92 -10.77
CA ALA A 3 14.40 -5.93 -10.27
C ALA A 3 14.20 -4.73 -11.22
N VAL A 4 15.24 -4.32 -11.96
CA VAL A 4 15.15 -3.21 -12.92
C VAL A 4 14.38 -3.66 -14.15
N VAL A 5 14.68 -4.85 -14.66
CA VAL A 5 13.98 -5.44 -15.81
C VAL A 5 12.51 -5.67 -15.50
N THR A 6 12.17 -6.20 -14.32
CA THR A 6 10.77 -6.36 -13.91
C THR A 6 10.08 -5.01 -13.73
N THR A 7 10.75 -4.00 -13.19
CA THR A 7 10.18 -2.64 -13.07
C THR A 7 9.86 -2.05 -14.45
N LEU A 8 10.80 -2.15 -15.40
CA LEU A 8 10.60 -1.66 -16.77
C LEU A 8 9.48 -2.41 -17.49
N LEU A 9 9.42 -3.74 -17.35
CA LEU A 9 8.37 -4.57 -17.93
C LEU A 9 6.97 -4.21 -17.41
N LYS A 10 6.87 -3.71 -16.18
CA LYS A 10 5.60 -3.28 -15.59
C LYS A 10 5.23 -1.86 -16.02
N LEU A 11 6.20 -0.95 -16.02
CA LEU A 11 5.96 0.47 -16.30
C LEU A 11 5.75 0.77 -17.78
N LEU A 12 6.44 0.05 -18.68
CA LEU A 12 6.34 0.31 -20.12
C LEU A 12 4.94 0.11 -20.69
N PRO A 13 4.23 -1.02 -20.45
CA PRO A 13 2.86 -1.18 -20.93
C PRO A 13 1.91 -0.13 -20.33
N LEU A 14 2.08 0.18 -19.04
CA LEU A 14 1.26 1.17 -18.34
C LEU A 14 1.46 2.58 -18.94
N ALA A 15 2.72 2.96 -19.17
CA ALA A 15 3.08 4.20 -19.81
C ALA A 15 2.54 4.24 -21.26
N ALA A 16 2.72 3.16 -22.03
CA ALA A 16 2.23 3.07 -23.40
C ALA A 16 0.71 3.27 -23.48
N VAL A 17 -0.07 2.57 -22.65
CA VAL A 17 -1.53 2.74 -22.57
C VAL A 17 -1.89 4.17 -22.17
N THR A 18 -1.18 4.74 -21.20
CA THR A 18 -1.42 6.11 -20.73
C THR A 18 -1.17 7.15 -21.82
N PHE A 19 -0.01 7.12 -22.46
CA PHE A 19 0.38 8.08 -23.49
C PHE A 19 -0.44 7.93 -24.76
N ILE A 20 -0.72 6.70 -25.18
CA ILE A 20 -1.54 6.46 -26.38
C ILE A 20 -3.00 6.81 -26.11
N GLY A 21 -3.50 6.58 -24.88
CA GLY A 21 -4.84 6.98 -24.46
C GLY A 21 -5.10 8.49 -24.60
N PHE A 22 -4.07 9.34 -24.43
CA PHE A 22 -4.21 10.78 -24.67
C PHE A 22 -4.49 11.15 -26.14
N PHE A 23 -4.10 10.33 -27.11
CA PHE A 23 -4.43 10.57 -28.52
C PHE A 23 -5.89 10.20 -28.86
N HIS A 24 -6.51 9.34 -28.04
CA HIS A 24 -7.91 8.93 -28.18
C HIS A 24 -8.82 9.63 -27.17
N PHE A 25 -8.34 10.71 -26.56
CA PHE A 25 -8.99 11.40 -25.47
C PHE A 25 -10.24 12.15 -25.91
N GLN A 26 -11.36 11.89 -25.24
CA GLN A 26 -12.62 12.58 -25.46
C GLN A 26 -12.96 13.41 -24.23
N PRO A 27 -12.89 14.75 -24.30
CA PRO A 27 -13.15 15.63 -23.16
C PRO A 27 -14.55 15.46 -22.55
N GLU A 28 -15.51 14.98 -23.33
CA GLU A 28 -16.89 14.73 -22.90
C GLU A 28 -16.98 13.65 -21.82
N ASN A 29 -16.03 12.70 -21.77
CA ASN A 29 -15.98 11.67 -20.75
C ASN A 29 -15.50 12.19 -19.39
N LEU A 30 -14.80 13.33 -19.37
CA LEU A 30 -14.38 13.99 -18.13
C LEU A 30 -15.54 14.77 -17.50
N ALA A 31 -16.37 14.06 -16.74
CA ALA A 31 -17.38 14.69 -15.91
C ALA A 31 -16.82 15.06 -14.53
N PHE A 32 -16.84 16.35 -14.19
CA PHE A 32 -16.56 16.78 -12.81
C PHE A 32 -17.79 16.58 -11.93
N ASN A 33 -17.64 15.77 -10.88
CA ASN A 33 -18.70 15.45 -9.91
C ASN A 33 -20.04 15.02 -10.57
N PRO A 34 -20.05 13.94 -11.38
CA PRO A 34 -21.24 13.55 -12.15
C PRO A 34 -22.47 13.25 -11.29
N HIS A 35 -22.27 12.85 -10.03
CA HIS A 35 -23.35 12.54 -9.10
C HIS A 35 -23.69 13.68 -8.12
N GLY A 36 -23.08 14.86 -8.27
CA GLY A 36 -23.39 16.03 -7.43
C GLY A 36 -23.14 15.84 -5.93
N LYS A 37 -22.30 14.87 -5.54
CA LYS A 37 -22.03 14.58 -4.12
C LYS A 37 -21.20 15.71 -3.49
N PRO A 38 -21.30 15.95 -2.18
CA PRO A 38 -20.42 16.90 -1.49
C PRO A 38 -18.95 16.53 -1.71
N LEU A 39 -18.14 17.50 -2.12
CA LEU A 39 -16.71 17.29 -2.43
C LEU A 39 -15.97 16.64 -1.27
N LEU A 40 -16.21 17.11 -0.04
CA LEU A 40 -15.55 16.57 1.15
C LEU A 40 -15.85 15.07 1.38
N SER A 41 -17.07 14.65 1.09
CA SER A 41 -17.46 13.23 1.22
C SER A 41 -16.80 12.36 0.15
N SER A 42 -16.70 12.86 -1.08
CA SER A 42 -16.04 12.16 -2.19
C SER A 42 -14.53 12.06 -2.00
N LEU A 43 -13.91 13.14 -1.50
CA LEU A 43 -12.49 13.13 -1.11
C LEU A 43 -12.24 12.12 0.00
N SER A 44 -13.08 12.13 1.05
CA SER A 44 -12.97 11.18 2.18
C SER A 44 -13.05 9.73 1.70
N ALA A 45 -14.02 9.38 0.87
CA ALA A 45 -14.20 8.02 0.37
C ALA A 45 -13.05 7.54 -0.55
N THR A 46 -12.40 8.45 -1.29
CA THR A 46 -11.34 8.10 -2.24
C THR A 46 -9.93 8.12 -1.64
N MET A 47 -9.72 8.77 -0.49
CA MET A 47 -8.40 8.87 0.14
C MET A 47 -7.77 7.53 0.49
N ALA A 48 -8.51 6.62 1.14
CA ALA A 48 -7.96 5.30 1.50
C ALA A 48 -7.67 4.46 0.25
N LEU A 49 -8.58 4.47 -0.74
CA LEU A 49 -8.41 3.74 -2.00
C LEU A 49 -7.22 4.25 -2.81
N THR A 50 -7.01 5.56 -2.85
CA THR A 50 -5.86 6.15 -3.56
C THR A 50 -4.55 5.93 -2.81
N LEU A 51 -4.57 5.95 -1.47
CA LEU A 51 -3.40 5.65 -0.66
C LEU A 51 -2.91 4.22 -0.89
N TRP A 52 -3.81 3.24 -1.05
CA TRP A 52 -3.45 1.86 -1.37
C TRP A 52 -2.49 1.78 -2.56
N ALA A 53 -2.65 2.61 -3.59
CA ALA A 53 -1.78 2.62 -4.76
C ALA A 53 -0.33 3.05 -4.45
N PHE A 54 -0.12 3.76 -3.33
CA PHE A 54 1.19 4.22 -2.84
C PHE A 54 1.77 3.36 -1.71
N LEU A 55 0.99 2.44 -1.14
CA LEU A 55 1.51 1.51 -0.13
C LEU A 55 2.62 0.65 -0.72
N GLY A 56 3.68 0.44 0.07
CA GLY A 56 4.91 -0.20 -0.36
C GLY A 56 6.11 0.76 -0.41
N LEU A 57 5.92 2.07 -0.23
CA LEU A 57 7.01 3.04 -0.09
C LEU A 57 7.95 2.70 1.08
N GLU A 58 7.42 2.06 2.12
CA GLU A 58 8.14 1.60 3.30
C GLU A 58 9.03 0.39 3.02
N SER A 59 8.73 -0.38 1.97
CA SER A 59 9.48 -1.60 1.63
C SER A 59 10.95 -1.31 1.28
N ALA A 60 11.24 -0.08 0.80
CA ALA A 60 12.60 0.38 0.52
C ALA A 60 13.52 0.34 1.76
N SER A 61 12.94 0.40 2.97
CA SER A 61 13.68 0.39 4.24
C SER A 61 13.99 -1.02 4.76
N VAL A 62 13.30 -2.06 4.27
CA VAL A 62 13.47 -3.42 4.80
C VAL A 62 14.84 -4.03 4.48
N PRO A 63 15.39 -3.92 3.27
CA PRO A 63 16.75 -4.40 2.99
C PRO A 63 17.82 -3.36 3.33
N ALA A 64 17.59 -2.43 4.27
CA ALA A 64 18.53 -1.34 4.54
C ALA A 64 19.96 -1.79 4.88
N GLY A 65 20.11 -2.98 5.49
CA GLY A 65 21.42 -3.57 5.79
C GLY A 65 22.24 -3.97 4.56
N ASP A 66 21.59 -4.16 3.40
CA ASP A 66 22.22 -4.60 2.15
C ASP A 66 22.34 -3.48 1.11
N VAL A 67 21.93 -2.26 1.47
CA VAL A 67 21.95 -1.08 0.58
C VAL A 67 23.24 -0.29 0.77
N VAL A 68 23.87 0.12 -0.33
CA VAL A 68 25.04 1.03 -0.31
C VAL A 68 24.60 2.43 0.10
N GLU A 69 25.24 3.00 1.14
CA GLU A 69 24.90 4.31 1.72
C GLU A 69 23.40 4.46 2.06
N PRO A 70 22.83 3.62 2.96
CA PRO A 70 21.39 3.54 3.18
C PRO A 70 20.78 4.88 3.63
N GLU A 71 21.52 5.67 4.40
CA GLU A 71 21.13 7.01 4.87
C GLU A 71 20.84 8.01 3.74
N LYS A 72 21.43 7.81 2.55
CA LYS A 72 21.22 8.68 1.38
C LYS A 72 20.37 8.00 0.32
N THR A 73 20.64 6.72 0.07
CA THR A 73 20.02 5.96 -1.02
C THR A 73 18.54 5.70 -0.74
N ILE A 74 18.18 5.28 0.48
CA ILE A 74 16.79 4.95 0.82
C ILE A 74 15.89 6.18 0.76
N PRO A 75 16.21 7.32 1.43
CA PRO A 75 15.34 8.50 1.36
C PRO A 75 15.17 9.03 -0.06
N ARG A 76 16.25 9.05 -0.87
CA ARG A 76 16.17 9.49 -2.28
C ARG A 76 15.33 8.55 -3.11
N ALA A 77 15.52 7.23 -2.96
CA ALA A 77 14.73 6.24 -3.68
C ALA A 77 13.24 6.34 -3.34
N THR A 78 12.91 6.49 -2.06
CA THR A 78 11.51 6.66 -1.61
C THR A 78 10.88 7.94 -2.17
N VAL A 79 11.55 9.10 -2.07
CA VAL A 79 10.97 10.37 -2.54
C VAL A 79 10.85 10.40 -4.06
N ILE A 80 11.92 10.06 -4.79
CA ILE A 80 11.92 10.09 -6.26
C ILE A 80 10.94 9.04 -6.80
N GLY A 81 10.95 7.82 -6.23
CA GLY A 81 10.04 6.75 -6.61
C GLY A 81 8.58 7.14 -6.43
N THR A 82 8.23 7.68 -5.26
CA THR A 82 6.86 8.15 -4.97
C THR A 82 6.44 9.28 -5.92
N LEU A 83 7.29 10.28 -6.18
CA LEU A 83 6.96 11.36 -7.10
C LEU A 83 6.74 10.88 -8.54
N LEU A 84 7.60 9.96 -9.03
CA LEU A 84 7.43 9.36 -10.34
C LEU A 84 6.13 8.56 -10.44
N ALA A 85 5.80 7.78 -9.40
CA ALA A 85 4.54 7.05 -9.33
C ALA A 85 3.33 8.01 -9.31
N THR A 86 3.40 9.11 -8.55
CA THR A 86 2.35 10.13 -8.51
C THR A 86 2.06 10.70 -9.90
N VAL A 87 3.11 11.11 -10.63
CA VAL A 87 2.95 11.65 -11.99
C VAL A 87 2.31 10.62 -12.91
N LEU A 88 2.81 9.38 -12.87
CA LEU A 88 2.27 8.32 -13.72
C LEU A 88 0.81 7.99 -13.38
N TYR A 89 0.45 7.90 -12.10
CA TYR A 89 -0.92 7.61 -11.66
C TYR A 89 -1.90 8.72 -12.02
N ILE A 90 -1.50 9.99 -11.88
CA ILE A 90 -2.35 11.12 -12.30
C ILE A 90 -2.57 11.07 -13.81
N LEU A 91 -1.48 10.94 -14.59
CA LEU A 91 -1.57 10.87 -16.05
C LEU A 91 -2.41 9.68 -16.51
N SER A 92 -2.22 8.50 -15.92
CA SER A 92 -2.96 7.30 -16.28
C SER A 92 -4.44 7.41 -15.93
N THR A 93 -4.76 7.98 -14.77
CA THR A 93 -6.16 8.17 -14.34
C THR A 93 -6.87 9.14 -15.27
N VAL A 94 -6.26 10.29 -15.56
CA VAL A 94 -6.83 11.29 -16.49
C VAL A 94 -6.99 10.70 -17.89
N SER A 95 -6.00 9.96 -18.38
CA SER A 95 -6.05 9.30 -19.70
C SER A 95 -7.22 8.31 -19.78
N LEU A 96 -7.37 7.42 -18.78
CA LEU A 96 -8.46 6.45 -18.74
C LEU A 96 -9.84 7.12 -18.64
N MET A 97 -9.98 8.15 -17.80
CA MET A 97 -11.23 8.91 -17.66
C MET A 97 -11.60 9.69 -18.93
N GLY A 98 -10.62 10.09 -19.75
CA GLY A 98 -10.89 10.68 -21.07
C GLY A 98 -11.23 9.66 -22.14
N LEU A 99 -10.79 8.41 -22.00
CA LEU A 99 -11.01 7.35 -22.99
C LEU A 99 -12.38 6.67 -22.85
N MET A 100 -12.88 6.52 -21.61
CA MET A 100 -14.09 5.77 -21.31
C MET A 100 -15.04 6.54 -20.38
N PRO A 101 -16.36 6.42 -20.56
CA PRO A 101 -17.35 6.97 -19.63
C PRO A 101 -17.19 6.41 -18.21
N ALA A 102 -17.55 7.22 -17.21
CA ALA A 102 -17.43 6.87 -15.79
C ALA A 102 -18.17 5.57 -15.43
N ASP A 103 -19.37 5.33 -15.99
CA ASP A 103 -20.14 4.11 -15.73
C ASP A 103 -19.45 2.86 -16.27
N THR A 104 -18.79 2.96 -17.43
CA THR A 104 -18.00 1.86 -18.01
C THR A 104 -16.76 1.56 -17.16
N LEU A 105 -16.06 2.61 -16.71
CA LEU A 105 -14.92 2.47 -15.80
C LEU A 105 -15.31 1.83 -14.47
N ALA A 106 -16.46 2.23 -13.91
CA ALA A 106 -16.96 1.69 -12.64
C ALA A 106 -17.35 0.20 -12.73
N ALA A 107 -17.78 -0.28 -13.90
CA ALA A 107 -18.12 -1.68 -14.13
C ALA A 107 -16.92 -2.56 -14.53
N SER A 108 -15.81 -1.94 -14.94
CA SER A 108 -14.64 -2.63 -15.49
C SER A 108 -13.80 -3.32 -14.41
N GLN A 109 -13.43 -4.56 -14.67
CA GLN A 109 -12.50 -5.35 -13.84
C GLN A 109 -11.03 -5.09 -14.16
N ALA A 110 -10.74 -4.62 -15.39
CA ALA A 110 -9.38 -4.41 -15.87
C ALA A 110 -9.29 -3.15 -16.74
N PRO A 111 -9.42 -1.94 -16.15
CA PRO A 111 -9.58 -0.70 -16.91
C PRO A 111 -8.47 -0.43 -17.92
N PHE A 112 -7.23 -0.80 -17.60
CA PHE A 112 -6.09 -0.65 -18.51
C PHE A 112 -6.12 -1.64 -19.68
N ALA A 113 -6.58 -2.87 -19.47
CA ALA A 113 -6.74 -3.84 -20.54
C ALA A 113 -7.92 -3.46 -21.44
N ASP A 114 -9.02 -2.99 -20.85
CA ASP A 114 -10.18 -2.48 -21.60
C ASP A 114 -9.82 -1.24 -22.42
N ALA A 115 -9.02 -0.32 -21.87
CA ALA A 115 -8.45 0.80 -22.62
C ALA A 115 -7.58 0.33 -23.80
N ALA A 116 -6.70 -0.65 -23.57
CA ALA A 116 -5.87 -1.22 -24.61
C ALA A 116 -6.71 -1.89 -25.71
N ARG A 117 -7.84 -2.50 -25.34
CA ARG A 117 -8.81 -3.07 -26.28
C ARG A 117 -9.41 -2.01 -27.18
N LEU A 118 -9.77 -0.86 -26.64
CA LEU A 118 -10.35 0.25 -27.41
C LEU A 118 -9.35 0.85 -28.39
N MET A 119 -8.06 0.92 -28.03
CA MET A 119 -7.03 1.53 -28.86
C MET A 119 -6.43 0.56 -29.88
N TRP A 120 -6.21 -0.71 -29.52
CA TRP A 120 -5.47 -1.67 -30.34
C TRP A 120 -6.27 -2.93 -30.70
N GLY A 121 -7.50 -3.08 -30.19
CA GLY A 121 -8.30 -4.29 -30.37
C GLY A 121 -7.95 -5.40 -29.38
N ASP A 122 -8.51 -6.60 -29.61
CA ASP A 122 -8.43 -7.72 -28.68
C ASP A 122 -7.01 -8.16 -28.32
N TRP A 123 -6.04 -8.01 -29.24
CA TRP A 123 -4.65 -8.36 -28.94
C TRP A 123 -4.05 -7.44 -27.86
N GLY A 124 -4.43 -6.16 -27.84
CA GLY A 124 -3.97 -5.18 -26.84
C GLY A 124 -4.51 -5.50 -25.45
N TYR A 125 -5.76 -5.95 -25.38
CA TYR A 125 -6.38 -6.45 -24.14
C TYR A 125 -5.55 -7.56 -23.51
N TRP A 126 -5.21 -8.60 -24.29
CA TRP A 126 -4.44 -9.74 -23.81
C TRP A 126 -3.00 -9.36 -23.46
N LEU A 127 -2.35 -8.50 -24.25
CA LEU A 127 -0.99 -8.04 -23.97
C LEU A 127 -0.92 -7.31 -22.62
N VAL A 128 -1.80 -6.33 -22.41
CA VAL A 128 -1.80 -5.51 -21.19
C VAL A 128 -2.29 -6.33 -20.00
N GLY A 129 -3.30 -7.18 -20.18
CA GLY A 129 -3.77 -8.11 -19.15
C GLY A 129 -2.66 -9.07 -18.69
N PHE A 130 -1.92 -9.67 -19.62
CA PHE A 130 -0.79 -10.54 -19.29
C PHE A 130 0.34 -9.77 -18.58
N GLY A 131 0.67 -8.56 -19.06
CA GLY A 131 1.62 -7.67 -18.40
C GLY A 131 1.23 -7.33 -16.96
N ALA A 132 -0.06 -7.08 -16.71
CA ALA A 132 -0.60 -6.85 -15.38
C ALA A 132 -0.46 -8.08 -14.48
N VAL A 133 -0.73 -9.29 -14.99
CA VAL A 133 -0.54 -10.54 -14.23
C VAL A 133 0.93 -10.72 -13.83
N VAL A 134 1.87 -10.55 -14.75
CA VAL A 134 3.31 -10.59 -14.46
C VAL A 134 3.69 -9.51 -13.44
N SER A 135 3.09 -8.32 -13.53
CA SER A 135 3.28 -7.24 -12.58
C SER A 135 2.86 -7.63 -11.16
N CYS A 136 1.68 -8.25 -11.03
CA CYS A 136 1.15 -8.74 -9.77
C CYS A 136 2.06 -9.79 -9.14
N PHE A 137 2.58 -10.76 -9.90
CA PHE A 137 3.55 -11.74 -9.38
C PHE A 137 4.83 -11.08 -8.87
N GLY A 138 5.35 -10.09 -9.58
CA GLY A 138 6.51 -9.34 -9.11
C GLY A 138 6.21 -8.52 -7.85
N ALA A 139 4.99 -8.00 -7.68
CA ALA A 139 4.59 -7.29 -6.46
C ALA A 139 4.42 -8.25 -5.28
N LEU A 140 3.82 -9.42 -5.52
CA LEU A 140 3.66 -10.49 -4.53
C LEU A 140 5.00 -10.90 -3.93
N ASN A 141 6.07 -10.99 -4.74
CA ASN A 141 7.40 -11.30 -4.22
C ASN A 141 7.88 -10.29 -3.15
N GLY A 142 7.70 -8.99 -3.39
CA GLY A 142 8.04 -7.94 -2.42
C GLY A 142 7.20 -8.04 -1.15
N TRP A 143 5.89 -8.24 -1.29
CA TRP A 143 4.99 -8.40 -0.13
C TRP A 143 5.27 -9.66 0.68
N SER A 144 5.65 -10.77 0.05
CA SER A 144 6.06 -11.99 0.74
C SER A 144 7.34 -11.79 1.57
N LEU A 145 8.31 -11.00 1.07
CA LEU A 145 9.49 -10.64 1.86
C LEU A 145 9.10 -9.83 3.10
N MET A 146 8.23 -8.83 2.95
CA MET A 146 7.73 -8.02 4.08
C MET A 146 7.04 -8.88 5.15
N GLN A 147 6.15 -9.79 4.73
CA GLN A 147 5.42 -10.68 5.63
C GLN A 147 6.33 -11.60 6.44
N ALA A 148 7.48 -11.99 5.89
CA ALA A 148 8.45 -12.82 6.59
C ALA A 148 9.32 -11.98 7.54
N HIS A 149 9.88 -10.87 7.05
CA HIS A 149 10.93 -10.13 7.77
C HIS A 149 10.42 -9.17 8.84
N VAL A 150 9.26 -8.54 8.67
CA VAL A 150 8.74 -7.58 9.67
C VAL A 150 8.42 -8.26 11.00
N PRO A 151 7.66 -9.38 11.05
CA PRO A 151 7.41 -10.09 12.31
C PRO A 151 8.69 -10.69 12.92
N ALA A 152 9.63 -11.14 12.08
CA ALA A 152 10.91 -11.67 12.54
C ALA A 152 11.78 -10.60 13.21
N ALA A 153 11.82 -9.38 12.65
CA ALA A 153 12.51 -8.26 13.26
C ALA A 153 11.89 -7.90 14.64
N ALA A 154 10.55 -7.83 14.72
CA ALA A 154 9.86 -7.61 15.99
C ALA A 154 10.13 -8.72 17.01
N ALA A 155 10.22 -9.99 16.58
CA ALA A 155 10.58 -11.11 17.43
C ALA A 155 12.03 -11.04 17.93
N LYS A 156 12.96 -10.57 17.08
CA LYS A 156 14.36 -10.34 17.45
C LYS A 156 14.51 -9.27 18.54
N ASP A 157 13.67 -8.24 18.51
CA ASP A 157 13.59 -7.20 19.54
C ASP A 157 12.77 -7.66 20.78
N GLY A 158 12.31 -8.91 20.77
CA GLY A 158 11.50 -9.54 21.81
C GLY A 158 10.09 -8.96 21.96
N LEU A 159 9.61 -8.22 20.96
CA LEU A 159 8.25 -7.65 20.90
C LEU A 159 7.24 -8.60 20.23
N PHE A 160 7.72 -9.76 19.75
CA PHE A 160 6.91 -10.78 19.10
C PHE A 160 7.38 -12.19 19.51
N PRO A 161 6.57 -13.27 19.35
CA PRO A 161 6.98 -14.59 19.81
C PRO A 161 8.23 -15.06 19.08
N SER A 162 9.17 -15.67 19.79
CA SER A 162 10.47 -16.11 19.26
C SER A 162 10.36 -17.06 18.05
N ARG A 163 9.23 -17.77 17.91
CA ARG A 163 8.93 -18.60 16.73
C ARG A 163 8.97 -17.83 15.41
N PHE A 164 8.68 -16.52 15.41
CA PHE A 164 8.72 -15.70 14.20
C PHE A 164 10.13 -15.36 13.73
N ASP A 165 11.16 -15.45 14.59
CA ASP A 165 12.58 -15.33 14.18
C ASP A 165 13.22 -16.69 13.87
N GLN A 166 12.49 -17.81 13.97
CA GLN A 166 13.03 -19.11 13.58
C GLN A 166 13.27 -19.16 12.07
N ARG A 167 14.55 -19.25 11.69
CA ARG A 167 15.00 -19.29 10.29
C ARG A 167 15.25 -20.72 9.83
N ASN A 168 14.94 -20.98 8.57
CA ASN A 168 15.32 -22.24 7.92
C ASN A 168 16.83 -22.27 7.59
N ALA A 169 17.30 -23.37 6.97
CA ALA A 169 18.69 -23.51 6.53
C ALA A 169 19.17 -22.42 5.54
N ALA A 170 18.24 -21.73 4.87
CA ALA A 170 18.53 -20.63 3.95
C ALA A 170 18.41 -19.24 4.61
N GLY A 171 18.20 -19.17 5.94
CA GLY A 171 18.11 -17.90 6.67
C GLY A 171 16.76 -17.20 6.60
N VAL A 172 15.70 -17.86 6.11
CA VAL A 172 14.37 -17.27 5.89
C VAL A 172 13.42 -17.60 7.05
N PRO A 173 12.73 -16.60 7.65
CA PRO A 173 11.73 -16.81 8.69
C PRO A 173 10.38 -17.27 8.09
N ILE A 174 10.23 -18.60 7.91
CA ILE A 174 9.07 -19.19 7.20
C ILE A 174 7.77 -19.09 8.00
N PHE A 175 7.84 -19.19 9.33
CA PHE A 175 6.65 -19.30 10.17
C PHE A 175 5.71 -18.10 9.99
N GLY A 176 6.25 -16.87 10.01
CA GLY A 176 5.47 -15.66 9.78
C GLY A 176 4.81 -15.62 8.40
N LEU A 177 5.57 -15.97 7.37
CA LEU A 177 5.06 -16.02 5.99
C LEU A 177 3.88 -16.99 5.84
N VAL A 178 4.02 -18.22 6.35
CA VAL A 178 2.98 -19.26 6.23
C VAL A 178 1.73 -18.87 7.03
N LEU A 179 1.91 -18.38 8.26
CA LEU A 179 0.79 -17.99 9.10
C LEU A 179 0.02 -16.81 8.51
N SER A 180 0.71 -15.75 8.09
CA SER A 180 0.08 -14.59 7.44
C SER A 180 -0.64 -14.99 6.16
N SER A 181 -0.02 -15.83 5.33
CA SER A 181 -0.65 -16.32 4.09
C SER A 181 -1.89 -17.16 4.36
N ALA A 182 -1.86 -18.02 5.38
CA ALA A 182 -3.01 -18.82 5.79
C ALA A 182 -4.18 -17.94 6.28
N LEU A 183 -3.89 -16.94 7.12
CA LEU A 183 -4.91 -16.00 7.63
C LEU A 183 -5.59 -15.22 6.50
N VAL A 184 -4.81 -14.69 5.55
CA VAL A 184 -5.35 -13.99 4.37
C VAL A 184 -6.19 -14.93 3.51
N THR A 185 -5.71 -16.16 3.27
CA THR A 185 -6.45 -17.16 2.49
C THR A 185 -7.79 -17.52 3.13
N ILE A 186 -7.80 -17.72 4.45
CA ILE A 186 -9.04 -18.00 5.21
C ILE A 186 -10.01 -16.81 5.12
N LEU A 187 -9.51 -15.58 5.29
CA LEU A 187 -10.33 -14.37 5.17
C LEU A 187 -10.97 -14.26 3.78
N MET A 188 -10.20 -14.50 2.73
CA MET A 188 -10.69 -14.52 1.35
C MET A 188 -11.74 -15.61 1.13
N ALA A 189 -11.49 -16.83 1.62
CA ALA A 189 -12.42 -17.95 1.50
C ALA A 189 -13.75 -17.67 2.21
N MET A 190 -13.73 -17.07 3.41
CA MET A 190 -14.94 -16.68 4.14
C MET A 190 -15.77 -15.64 3.39
N LYS A 191 -15.12 -14.61 2.82
CA LYS A 191 -15.80 -13.58 2.05
C LYS A 191 -16.40 -14.13 0.76
N TYR A 192 -15.67 -14.99 0.07
CA TYR A 192 -16.17 -15.68 -1.12
C TYR A 192 -17.37 -16.58 -0.80
N ALA A 193 -17.31 -17.35 0.29
CA ALA A 193 -18.42 -18.18 0.77
C ALA A 193 -19.66 -17.35 1.17
N GLY A 194 -19.45 -16.10 1.59
CA GLY A 194 -20.52 -15.13 1.89
C GLY A 194 -21.25 -14.57 0.66
N GLY A 195 -20.81 -14.90 -0.56
CA GLY A 195 -21.45 -14.48 -1.81
C GLY A 195 -21.01 -13.11 -2.34
N ASP A 196 -19.95 -12.52 -1.78
CA ASP A 196 -19.40 -11.27 -2.28
C ASP A 196 -18.76 -11.44 -3.67
N SER A 197 -18.91 -10.44 -4.55
CA SER A 197 -18.24 -10.43 -5.85
C SER A 197 -16.73 -10.17 -5.71
N GLY A 198 -15.93 -10.61 -6.69
CA GLY A 198 -14.48 -10.43 -6.66
C GLY A 198 -14.02 -8.98 -6.43
N VAL A 199 -14.69 -7.99 -7.03
CA VAL A 199 -14.40 -6.55 -6.81
C VAL A 199 -14.64 -6.15 -5.37
N LYS A 200 -15.78 -6.55 -4.79
CA LYS A 200 -16.12 -6.20 -3.40
C LYS A 200 -15.14 -6.83 -2.41
N ILE A 201 -14.74 -8.07 -2.67
CA ILE A 201 -13.71 -8.74 -1.87
C ILE A 201 -12.38 -7.99 -1.98
N PHE A 202 -11.98 -7.60 -3.19
CA PHE A 202 -10.77 -6.82 -3.41
C PHE A 202 -10.83 -5.46 -2.70
N GLU A 203 -11.91 -4.69 -2.90
CA GLU A 203 -12.15 -3.40 -2.25
C GLU A 203 -12.09 -3.51 -0.72
N PHE A 204 -12.74 -4.53 -0.14
CA PHE A 204 -12.69 -4.78 1.29
C PHE A 204 -11.26 -5.03 1.78
N ILE A 205 -10.48 -5.86 1.08
CA ILE A 205 -9.11 -6.21 1.48
C ILE A 205 -8.18 -5.00 1.38
N ILE A 206 -8.26 -4.21 0.29
CA ILE A 206 -7.39 -3.04 0.13
C ILE A 206 -7.74 -1.95 1.16
N LEU A 207 -9.02 -1.75 1.47
CA LEU A 207 -9.45 -0.80 2.49
C LEU A 207 -8.99 -1.25 3.88
N LEU A 208 -9.14 -2.53 4.21
CA LEU A 208 -8.69 -3.09 5.48
C LEU A 208 -7.16 -3.03 5.64
N ALA A 209 -6.42 -3.38 4.59
CA ALA A 209 -4.96 -3.30 4.60
C ALA A 209 -4.48 -1.84 4.72
N THR A 210 -5.12 -0.91 4.02
CA THR A 210 -4.81 0.52 4.13
C THR A 210 -5.13 1.06 5.52
N ALA A 211 -6.32 0.77 6.06
CA ALA A 211 -6.75 1.21 7.38
C ALA A 211 -5.81 0.71 8.49
N THR A 212 -5.36 -0.54 8.41
CA THR A 212 -4.40 -1.11 9.38
C THR A 212 -3.00 -0.52 9.23
N THR A 213 -2.60 -0.09 8.03
CA THR A 213 -1.29 0.56 7.76
C THR A 213 -1.27 2.04 8.19
N LEU A 214 -2.42 2.72 8.13
CA LEU A 214 -2.56 4.12 8.56
C LEU A 214 -2.20 4.35 10.03
N LEU A 215 -2.44 3.36 10.89
CA LEU A 215 -2.09 3.44 12.30
C LEU A 215 -0.58 3.51 12.53
N PRO A 216 0.25 2.58 12.01
CA PRO A 216 1.70 2.73 11.99
C PRO A 216 2.15 4.07 11.43
N TYR A 217 1.57 4.57 10.33
CA TYR A 217 1.96 5.87 9.75
C TYR A 217 1.67 7.05 10.69
N ALA A 218 0.52 7.03 11.37
CA ALA A 218 0.18 8.00 12.41
C ALA A 218 1.17 7.92 13.59
N PHE A 219 1.50 6.71 14.07
CA PHE A 219 2.47 6.52 15.15
C PHE A 219 3.88 6.94 14.75
N CYS A 220 4.34 6.65 13.53
CA CYS A 220 5.63 7.10 13.02
C CYS A 220 5.71 8.63 12.94
N SER A 221 4.62 9.28 12.49
CA SER A 221 4.52 10.74 12.46
C SER A 221 4.62 11.35 13.86
N MET A 222 3.92 10.78 14.84
CA MET A 222 4.02 11.21 16.24
C MET A 222 5.38 10.91 16.86
N ALA A 223 5.97 9.76 16.54
CA ALA A 223 7.28 9.37 17.04
C ALA A 223 8.37 10.32 16.56
N LEU A 224 8.30 10.80 15.31
CA LEU A 224 9.23 11.82 14.80
C LEU A 224 9.12 13.11 15.62
N ILE A 225 7.90 13.58 15.88
CA ILE A 225 7.65 14.77 16.71
C ILE A 225 8.18 14.54 18.14
N ALA A 226 7.94 13.37 18.73
CA ALA A 226 8.42 13.03 20.07
C ALA A 226 9.95 13.00 20.14
N ILE A 227 10.62 12.37 19.17
CA ILE A 227 12.08 12.33 19.07
C ILE A 227 12.66 13.74 18.97
N MET A 228 12.03 14.59 18.16
CA MET A 228 12.44 16.00 18.02
C MET A 228 12.35 16.73 19.37
N LEU A 229 11.24 16.60 20.08
CA LEU A 229 11.06 17.26 21.39
C LEU A 229 12.04 16.73 22.45
N MET A 230 12.31 15.43 22.46
CA MET A 230 13.19 14.79 23.45
C MET A 230 14.69 14.98 23.17
N ARG A 231 15.10 15.05 21.90
CA ARG A 231 16.50 15.20 21.47
C ARG A 231 16.88 16.64 21.14
N GLY A 232 16.27 17.61 21.84
CA GLY A 232 16.39 19.06 21.66
C GLY A 232 17.79 19.61 21.32
N LYS A 233 18.85 18.99 21.87
CA LYS A 233 20.25 19.44 21.75
C LYS A 233 20.96 19.01 20.46
N ALA A 234 20.38 18.14 19.64
CA ALA A 234 21.00 17.60 18.42
C ALA A 234 20.49 18.24 17.12
N PHE A 235 19.48 19.13 17.19
CA PHE A 235 18.80 19.68 16.00
C PHE A 235 18.72 21.21 16.08
N THR A 236 18.88 21.88 14.95
CA THR A 236 18.74 23.34 14.80
C THR A 236 17.28 23.71 14.53
N ALA A 237 16.81 24.93 14.86
CA ALA A 237 15.43 25.38 14.62
C ALA A 237 14.89 25.13 13.19
N LYS A 238 15.76 25.19 12.16
CA LYS A 238 15.42 24.86 10.76
C LYS A 238 15.16 23.37 10.53
N ASP A 239 15.76 22.51 11.34
CA ASP A 239 15.59 21.05 11.29
C ASP A 239 14.27 20.61 11.93
N TYR A 240 13.59 21.49 12.68
CA TYR A 240 12.28 21.20 13.29
C TYR A 240 11.09 21.56 12.40
N ILE A 241 11.18 22.68 11.67
CA ILE A 241 10.01 23.25 10.98
C ILE A 241 9.54 22.35 9.85
N ALA A 242 10.44 21.94 8.95
CA ALA A 242 10.05 21.15 7.78
C ALA A 242 9.56 19.75 8.18
N PRO A 243 10.28 18.93 8.99
CA PRO A 243 9.81 17.60 9.31
C PRO A 243 8.62 17.61 10.28
N GLY A 244 8.51 18.60 11.18
CA GLY A 244 7.34 18.78 12.04
C GLY A 244 6.07 19.10 11.24
N PHE A 245 6.19 19.96 10.22
CA PHE A 245 5.08 20.27 9.32
C PHE A 245 4.63 19.03 8.52
N PHE A 246 5.55 18.29 7.91
CA PHE A 246 5.22 17.07 7.17
C PHE A 246 4.67 15.96 8.07
N ALA A 247 5.19 15.81 9.29
CA ALA A 247 4.66 14.86 10.27
C ALA A 247 3.24 15.23 10.71
N GLY A 248 2.97 16.52 10.95
CA GLY A 248 1.63 17.00 11.28
C GLY A 248 0.62 16.72 10.16
N ILE A 249 0.99 17.00 8.91
CA ILE A 249 0.17 16.69 7.74
C ILE A 249 -0.04 15.18 7.61
N GLY A 250 1.02 14.38 7.72
CA GLY A 250 0.95 12.91 7.63
C GLY A 250 0.04 12.31 8.71
N PHE A 251 0.09 12.84 9.92
CA PHE A 251 -0.78 12.44 11.02
C PHE A 251 -2.25 12.78 10.74
N VAL A 252 -2.55 14.02 10.37
CA VAL A 252 -3.93 14.46 10.06
C VAL A 252 -4.49 13.69 8.87
N TYR A 253 -3.68 13.52 7.81
CA TYR A 253 -4.04 12.72 6.65
C TYR A 253 -4.35 11.27 7.03
N SER A 254 -3.53 10.66 7.90
CA SER A 254 -3.73 9.28 8.32
C SER A 254 -5.04 9.09 9.08
N LEU A 255 -5.39 10.03 9.97
CA LEU A 255 -6.67 10.00 10.68
C LEU A 255 -7.86 10.25 9.73
N TRP A 256 -7.70 11.17 8.79
CA TRP A 256 -8.77 11.48 7.83
C TRP A 256 -9.01 10.34 6.84
N ALA A 257 -7.95 9.73 6.31
CA ALA A 257 -8.05 8.55 5.46
C ALA A 257 -8.65 7.35 6.21
N LEU A 258 -8.33 7.20 7.50
CA LEU A 258 -8.91 6.15 8.35
C LEU A 258 -10.42 6.36 8.52
N TYR A 259 -10.84 7.61 8.79
CA TYR A 259 -12.26 7.98 8.80
C TYR A 259 -12.94 7.70 7.45
N GLY A 260 -12.25 8.02 6.35
CA GLY A 260 -12.72 7.80 4.99
C GLY A 260 -12.87 6.33 4.58
N SER A 261 -12.15 5.41 5.25
CA SER A 261 -12.22 3.96 4.96
C SER A 261 -13.55 3.30 5.33
N GLY A 262 -14.39 3.98 6.12
CA GLY A 262 -15.72 3.52 6.51
C GLY A 262 -15.75 2.78 7.84
N ALA A 263 -16.89 2.89 8.54
CA ALA A 263 -17.05 2.36 9.90
C ALA A 263 -16.85 0.84 9.98
N ASP A 264 -17.33 0.09 8.98
CA ASP A 264 -17.17 -1.36 8.94
C ASP A 264 -15.70 -1.76 8.85
N ILE A 265 -14.92 -1.10 7.99
CA ILE A 265 -13.49 -1.37 7.80
C ILE A 265 -12.71 -1.02 9.07
N VAL A 266 -13.01 0.14 9.68
CA VAL A 266 -12.40 0.54 10.95
C VAL A 266 -12.72 -0.46 12.05
N MET A 267 -13.97 -0.94 12.15
CA MET A 267 -14.36 -1.97 13.11
C MET A 267 -13.56 -3.26 12.90
N TRP A 268 -13.46 -3.76 11.67
CA TRP A 268 -12.64 -4.94 11.36
C TRP A 268 -11.17 -4.72 11.70
N GLY A 269 -10.61 -3.55 11.37
CA GLY A 269 -9.25 -3.18 11.74
C GLY A 269 -9.02 -3.17 13.26
N MET A 270 -9.96 -2.60 14.02
CA MET A 270 -9.93 -2.61 15.48
C MET A 270 -10.01 -4.02 16.05
N LEU A 271 -10.90 -4.88 15.53
CA LEU A 271 -11.01 -6.27 15.96
C LEU A 271 -9.70 -7.04 15.72
N LEU A 272 -9.08 -6.85 14.56
CA LEU A 272 -7.77 -7.46 14.24
C LEU A 272 -6.68 -6.99 15.22
N LEU A 273 -6.65 -5.70 15.57
CA LEU A 273 -5.69 -5.16 16.56
C LEU A 273 -5.93 -5.73 17.96
N LEU A 274 -7.20 -5.81 18.37
CA LEU A 274 -7.57 -6.37 19.68
C LEU A 274 -7.21 -7.85 19.78
N MET A 275 -7.29 -8.61 18.68
CA MET A 275 -6.80 -10.00 18.64
C MET A 275 -5.28 -10.12 18.81
N GLY A 276 -4.51 -9.05 18.62
CA GLY A 276 -3.09 -8.98 18.95
C GLY A 276 -2.82 -8.82 20.45
N LEU A 277 -3.78 -8.29 21.24
CA LEU A 277 -3.58 -8.04 22.68
C LEU A 277 -3.31 -9.31 23.50
N PRO A 278 -4.01 -10.44 23.32
CA PRO A 278 -3.69 -11.67 24.03
C PRO A 278 -2.23 -12.11 23.83
N ILE A 279 -1.70 -11.96 22.60
CA ILE A 279 -0.32 -12.29 22.27
C ILE A 279 0.65 -11.34 23.00
N TYR A 280 0.33 -10.05 23.01
CA TYR A 280 1.11 -9.04 23.73
C TYR A 280 1.14 -9.30 25.24
N VAL A 281 -0.02 -9.58 25.87
CA VAL A 281 -0.12 -9.88 27.30
C VAL A 281 0.62 -11.16 27.66
N TRP A 282 0.52 -12.20 26.83
CA TRP A 282 1.25 -13.44 27.03
C TRP A 282 2.77 -13.24 27.01
N GLN A 283 3.29 -12.44 26.07
CA GLN A 283 4.72 -12.10 26.04
C GLN A 283 5.16 -11.23 27.22
N LEU A 284 4.34 -10.27 27.63
CA LEU A 284 4.63 -9.43 28.79
C LEU A 284 4.83 -10.33 30.02
N LYS A 285 3.95 -11.32 30.18
CA LYS A 285 4.03 -12.30 31.27
C LYS A 285 5.30 -13.16 31.19
N GLU A 286 5.70 -13.61 30.00
CA GLU A 286 6.95 -14.37 29.84
C GLU A 286 8.20 -13.52 30.14
N ARG A 287 8.21 -12.25 29.74
CA ARG A 287 9.28 -11.30 30.09
C ARG A 287 9.38 -11.09 31.61
N TYR A 288 8.26 -10.79 32.28
CA TYR A 288 8.23 -10.62 33.74
C TYR A 288 8.55 -11.90 34.53
N ALA A 289 8.38 -13.08 33.93
CA ALA A 289 8.76 -14.34 34.56
C ALA A 289 10.24 -14.70 34.39
N ALA A 290 10.95 -13.99 33.49
CA ALA A 290 12.37 -14.18 33.20
C ALA A 290 13.28 -13.19 33.95
N ASP A 291 12.72 -12.08 34.48
CA ASP A 291 13.37 -11.10 35.37
C ASP A 291 13.21 -11.51 36.85
#